data_AF-A0A0A2MGE4-F1
#
_entry.id   AF-A0A0A2MGE4-F1
#
_cell.length_a   1.000
_cell.length_b   1.000
_cell.length_c   1.000
_cell.angle_alpha   90.00
_cell.angle_beta   90.00
_cell.angle_gamma   90.00
#
_symmetry.space_group_name_H-M   'P 1'
#
loop_
_entity.id
_entity.type
_entity.pdbx_description
1 polymer ?
#
loop_
_entity_poly.entity_id
_entity_poly.type
_entity_poly.pdbx_seq_one_letter_code
_entity_poly.pdbx_strand_id
1 'polypeptide(L)'
;MVLLLTVGCKTISDPSPYHRYLISDFDFKSANIFVRQIEGLTSINNISLTDLPKTGKEFRVNGQHIFTDSTFTNMPNFYSYKKRAAEIDVNPTTLLQVLNSFFGINADSYRKEEGFYMFTSESYLSYEKGYIYNATQHFKVGDSIFKGRTYYITRQVDSTWFEYKYP
;
A
#
# COMPACT_ATOMS: atom_id res chain seq x y z
N MET A 1 -45.43 -23.46 27.49
CA MET A 1 -44.86 -23.14 26.16
C MET A 1 -43.76 -22.11 26.39
N VAL A 2 -42.49 -22.52 26.35
CA VAL A 2 -41.34 -21.65 26.61
C VAL A 2 -40.77 -21.24 25.26
N LEU A 3 -40.79 -19.93 24.98
CA LEU A 3 -40.26 -19.34 23.76
C LEU A 3 -38.76 -19.08 23.97
N LEU A 4 -37.89 -19.90 23.37
CA LEU A 4 -36.45 -19.64 23.33
C LEU A 4 -36.17 -18.61 22.22
N LEU A 5 -35.83 -17.38 22.63
CA LEU A 5 -35.24 -16.36 21.76
C LEU A 5 -33.75 -16.68 21.62
N THR A 6 -33.35 -17.32 20.52
CA THR A 6 -31.94 -17.42 20.13
C THR A 6 -31.50 -16.09 19.56
N VAL A 7 -30.87 -15.26 20.40
CA VAL A 7 -30.11 -14.10 19.93
C VAL A 7 -28.91 -14.64 19.16
N GLY A 8 -29.03 -14.71 17.84
CA GLY A 8 -27.91 -15.01 16.96
C GLY A 8 -26.89 -13.89 17.06
N CYS A 9 -25.90 -14.08 17.94
CA CYS A 9 -24.73 -13.22 18.00
C CYS A 9 -24.02 -13.38 16.65
N LYS A 10 -24.20 -12.42 15.73
CA LYS A 10 -23.33 -12.30 14.56
C LYS A 10 -21.94 -12.00 15.10
N THR A 11 -21.10 -13.01 15.19
CA THR A 11 -19.65 -12.82 15.28
C THR A 11 -19.28 -12.00 14.06
N ILE A 12 -18.97 -10.72 14.28
CA ILE A 12 -18.21 -9.92 13.35
C ILE A 12 -16.90 -10.69 13.21
N SER A 13 -16.74 -11.40 12.10
CA SER A 13 -15.47 -11.99 11.74
C SER A 13 -14.48 -10.84 11.66
N ASP A 14 -13.55 -10.79 12.61
CA ASP A 14 -12.43 -9.85 12.58
C ASP A 14 -11.83 -9.92 11.17
N PRO A 15 -11.69 -8.78 10.45
CA PRO A 15 -11.05 -8.79 9.15
C PRO A 15 -9.65 -9.40 9.33
N SER A 16 -9.37 -10.41 8.50
CA SER A 16 -8.08 -11.09 8.42
C SER A 16 -6.92 -10.09 8.59
N PRO A 17 -5.90 -10.37 9.42
CA PRO A 17 -4.77 -9.46 9.66
C PRO A 17 -3.93 -9.18 8.39
N TYR A 18 -4.28 -9.82 7.28
CA TYR A 18 -3.57 -9.74 6.00
C TYR A 18 -4.19 -8.78 4.99
N HIS A 19 -5.38 -8.22 5.26
CA HIS A 19 -6.10 -7.42 4.28
C HIS A 19 -6.69 -6.15 4.90
N ARG A 20 -6.25 -4.99 4.40
CA ARG A 20 -6.70 -3.69 4.93
C ARG A 20 -7.60 -2.92 3.96
N TYR A 21 -7.36 -3.03 2.66
CA TYR A 21 -8.04 -2.21 1.67
C TYR A 21 -8.58 -3.03 0.52
N LEU A 22 -9.82 -2.77 0.09
CA LEU A 22 -10.38 -3.39 -1.10
C LEU A 22 -9.91 -2.64 -2.35
N ILE A 23 -9.96 -3.29 -3.52
CA ILE A 23 -9.76 -2.63 -4.82
C ILE A 23 -10.72 -1.44 -5.00
N SER A 24 -11.93 -1.53 -4.42
CA SER A 24 -12.94 -0.47 -4.44
C SER A 24 -12.56 0.77 -3.64
N ASP A 25 -11.62 0.64 -2.70
CA ASP A 25 -11.27 1.72 -1.78
C ASP A 25 -10.12 2.57 -2.33
N PHE A 26 -9.49 2.15 -3.43
CA PHE A 26 -8.32 2.78 -4.01
C PHE A 26 -8.63 4.21 -4.48
N ASP A 27 -7.95 5.19 -3.87
CA ASP A 27 -8.12 6.60 -4.20
C ASP A 27 -7.10 7.04 -5.28
N PHE A 28 -7.57 7.09 -6.52
CA PHE A 28 -6.77 7.58 -7.66
C PHE A 28 -6.30 9.03 -7.51
N LYS A 29 -7.01 9.89 -6.77
CA LYS A 29 -6.58 11.27 -6.55
C LYS A 29 -5.32 11.29 -5.69
N SER A 30 -5.35 10.57 -4.57
CA SER A 30 -4.20 10.40 -3.69
C SER A 30 -3.05 9.68 -4.40
N ALA A 31 -3.35 8.66 -5.21
CA ALA A 31 -2.35 7.92 -5.98
C ALA A 31 -1.62 8.81 -7.00
N ASN A 32 -2.34 9.66 -7.72
CA ASN A 32 -1.73 10.60 -8.66
C ASN A 32 -0.86 11.66 -7.96
N ILE A 33 -1.24 12.11 -6.76
CA ILE A 33 -0.40 13.00 -5.93
C ILE A 33 0.87 12.28 -5.52
N PHE A 34 0.74 11.04 -5.03
CA PHE A 34 1.87 10.21 -4.62
C PHE A 34 2.86 9.97 -5.77
N VAL A 35 2.36 9.59 -6.95
CA VAL A 35 3.17 9.35 -8.15
C VAL A 35 4.05 10.56 -8.50
N ARG A 36 3.49 11.78 -8.48
CA ARG A 36 4.25 13.00 -8.75
C ARG A 36 5.33 13.27 -7.70
N GLN A 37 5.08 12.91 -6.45
CA GLN A 37 6.03 13.10 -5.35
C GLN A 37 7.16 12.07 -5.39
N ILE A 38 6.88 10.83 -5.81
CA ILE A 38 7.83 9.71 -5.76
C ILE A 38 8.70 9.60 -7.01
N GLU A 39 8.29 10.16 -8.15
CA GLU A 39 8.95 9.97 -9.46
C GLU A 39 10.44 10.36 -9.44
N GLY A 40 10.79 11.44 -8.74
CA GLY A 40 12.17 11.90 -8.59
C GLY A 40 12.96 11.28 -7.43
N LEU A 41 12.32 10.46 -6.58
CA LEU A 41 12.95 9.89 -5.38
C LEU A 41 13.49 8.50 -5.70
N THR A 42 14.73 8.44 -6.20
CA THR A 42 15.39 7.18 -6.59
C THR A 42 15.73 6.28 -5.39
N SER A 43 15.84 6.85 -4.19
CA SER A 43 16.17 6.10 -2.98
C SER A 43 14.98 5.37 -2.36
N ILE A 44 13.75 5.57 -2.84
CA ILE A 44 12.55 4.88 -2.33
C ILE A 44 12.03 3.89 -3.38
N ASN A 45 12.19 2.60 -3.10
CA ASN A 45 11.79 1.51 -3.98
C ASN A 45 10.57 0.74 -3.47
N ASN A 46 10.32 0.76 -2.17
CA ASN A 46 9.10 0.20 -1.62
C ASN A 46 8.59 0.99 -0.43
N ILE A 47 7.27 1.01 -0.31
CA ILE A 47 6.56 1.46 0.89
C ILE A 47 5.52 0.40 1.21
N SER A 48 5.38 0.00 2.46
CA SER A 48 4.24 -0.82 2.89
C SER A 48 3.70 -0.35 4.21
N LEU A 49 2.46 -0.76 4.48
CA LEU A 49 1.81 -0.52 5.75
C LEU A 49 1.63 -1.85 6.50
N THR A 50 1.80 -1.82 7.81
CA THR A 50 1.53 -2.96 8.70
C THR A 50 0.65 -2.49 9.86
N ASP A 51 -0.33 -3.30 10.27
CA ASP A 51 -1.14 -3.00 11.46
C ASP A 51 -0.38 -3.48 12.69
N LEU A 52 -0.23 -2.58 13.67
CA LEU A 52 0.31 -2.93 14.96
C LEU A 52 -0.84 -3.08 15.96
N PRO A 53 -0.96 -4.23 16.65
CA PRO A 53 -2.10 -4.55 17.52
C PRO A 53 -2.45 -3.55 18.63
N LYS A 54 -1.59 -2.55 18.91
CA LYS A 54 -1.76 -1.60 20.02
C LYS A 54 -1.43 -0.14 19.67
N THR A 55 -0.76 0.11 18.55
CA THR A 55 -0.10 1.40 18.28
C THR A 55 -0.55 2.01 16.95
N GLY A 56 -1.53 1.39 16.29
CA GLY A 56 -2.06 1.85 15.02
C GLY A 56 -1.24 1.33 13.84
N LYS A 57 -1.06 2.19 12.83
CA LYS A 57 -0.47 1.81 11.55
C LYS A 57 1.01 2.20 11.52
N GLU A 58 1.85 1.29 11.05
CA GLU A 58 3.28 1.51 10.88
C GLU A 58 3.63 1.46 9.39
N PHE A 59 4.52 2.36 8.96
CA PHE A 59 5.06 2.33 7.61
C PHE A 59 6.36 1.54 7.59
N ARG A 60 6.66 0.91 6.46
CA ARG A 60 7.99 0.43 6.13
C ARG A 60 8.47 1.12 4.86
N VAL A 61 9.70 1.61 4.85
CA VAL A 61 10.32 2.25 3.67
C VAL A 61 11.62 1.53 3.32
N ASN A 62 11.65 0.89 2.16
CA ASN A 62 12.66 -0.11 1.77
C ASN A 62 12.84 -1.18 2.85
N GLY A 63 11.73 -1.71 3.39
CA GLY A 63 11.72 -2.73 4.43
C GLY A 63 12.02 -2.25 5.86
N GLN A 64 12.51 -1.02 6.05
CA GLN A 64 12.77 -0.46 7.36
C GLN A 64 11.49 0.10 7.99
N HIS A 65 11.14 -0.40 9.17
CA HIS A 65 10.02 0.10 9.98
C HIS A 65 10.24 1.54 10.39
N ILE A 66 9.21 2.38 10.24
CA ILE A 66 9.21 3.78 10.65
C ILE A 66 7.85 4.21 11.25
N PHE A 67 7.93 5.07 12.25
CA PHE A 67 6.80 5.77 12.86
C PHE A 67 6.76 7.21 12.36
N THR A 68 5.57 7.65 11.94
CA THR A 68 5.30 9.03 11.53
C THR A 68 4.82 9.90 12.69
N ASP A 69 4.28 9.28 13.76
CA ASP A 69 3.75 9.98 14.93
C ASP A 69 4.83 10.14 16.03
N SER A 70 5.03 11.38 16.46
CA SER A 70 5.96 11.77 17.52
C SER A 70 5.54 11.32 18.92
N THR A 71 4.30 10.90 19.13
CA THR A 71 3.84 10.39 20.43
C THR A 71 4.43 9.02 20.78
N PHE A 72 4.90 8.27 19.77
CA PHE A 72 5.52 6.95 19.94
C PHE A 72 7.02 6.98 20.23
N THR A 73 7.62 8.16 20.45
CA THR A 73 9.07 8.32 20.69
C THR A 73 9.61 7.51 21.86
N ASN A 74 8.75 7.14 22.82
CA ASN A 74 9.12 6.36 24.00
C ASN A 74 9.09 4.84 23.78
N MET A 75 8.79 4.35 22.57
CA MET A 75 8.76 2.92 22.29
C MET A 75 10.19 2.33 22.18
N PRO A 76 10.46 1.12 22.71
CA PRO A 76 11.78 0.49 22.70
C PRO A 76 12.42 0.35 21.31
N ASN A 77 11.63 0.41 20.24
CA ASN A 77 12.08 0.31 18.84
C ASN A 77 11.59 1.49 17.99
N PHE A 78 11.38 2.67 18.60
CA PHE A 78 10.94 3.84 17.84
C PHE A 78 11.97 4.22 16.77
N TYR A 79 11.54 4.18 15.52
CA TYR A 79 12.33 4.62 14.39
C TYR A 79 11.58 5.72 13.65
N SER A 80 12.01 6.97 13.81
CA SER A 80 11.27 8.09 13.20
C SER A 80 11.44 8.14 11.68
N TYR A 81 10.42 8.65 11.00
CA TYR A 81 10.54 9.03 9.59
C TYR A 81 11.69 10.03 9.35
N LYS A 82 11.99 10.92 10.31
CA LYS A 82 13.10 11.90 10.19
C LYS A 82 14.46 11.21 10.10
N LYS A 83 14.70 10.20 10.95
CA LYS A 83 15.91 9.39 10.90
C LYS A 83 16.01 8.67 9.56
N ARG A 84 14.90 8.04 9.12
CA ARG A 84 14.88 7.34 7.84
C ARG A 84 15.20 8.25 6.67
N ALA A 85 14.59 9.44 6.65
CA ALA A 85 14.79 10.44 5.62
C ALA A 85 16.28 10.81 5.46
N ALA A 86 16.99 11.01 6.57
CA ALA A 86 18.42 11.29 6.55
C ALA A 86 19.26 10.14 5.96
N GLU A 87 18.91 8.88 6.25
CA GLU A 87 19.65 7.70 5.77
C GLU A 87 19.47 7.42 4.28
N ILE A 88 18.32 7.81 3.72
CA ILE A 88 18.02 7.63 2.30
C ILE A 88 18.23 8.93 1.49
N ASP A 89 18.86 9.94 2.12
CA ASP A 89 19.12 11.26 1.55
C ASP A 89 17.88 11.94 0.96
N VAL A 90 16.78 11.93 1.72
CA VAL A 90 15.51 12.58 1.37
C VAL A 90 15.19 13.63 2.42
N ASN A 91 14.65 14.77 1.99
CA ASN A 91 14.17 15.78 2.92
C ASN A 91 13.05 15.19 3.82
N PRO A 92 13.11 15.33 5.16
CA PRO A 92 12.11 14.76 6.06
C PRO A 92 10.67 15.18 5.76
N THR A 93 10.46 16.44 5.36
CA THR A 93 9.14 16.96 4.98
C THR A 93 8.63 16.28 3.71
N THR A 94 9.50 16.09 2.72
CA THR A 94 9.18 15.36 1.49
C THR A 94 8.82 13.91 1.79
N LEU A 95 9.59 13.21 2.62
CA LEU A 95 9.26 11.83 3.01
C LEU A 95 7.90 11.78 3.72
N LEU A 96 7.64 12.70 4.66
CA LEU A 96 6.34 12.72 5.35
C LEU A 96 5.18 12.97 4.38
N GLN A 97 5.34 13.86 3.39
CA GLN A 97 4.33 14.11 2.37
C GLN A 97 4.05 12.87 1.51
N VAL A 98 5.09 12.15 1.11
CA VAL A 98 5.00 10.87 0.38
C VAL A 98 4.27 9.82 1.20
N LEU A 99 4.57 9.70 2.49
CA LEU A 99 3.91 8.73 3.37
C LEU A 99 2.42 9.08 3.57
N ASN A 100 2.10 10.37 3.72
CA ASN A 100 0.73 10.84 3.87
C ASN A 100 -0.09 10.64 2.59
N SER A 101 0.48 10.92 1.41
CA SER A 101 -0.20 10.66 0.14
C SER A 101 -0.36 9.17 -0.10
N PHE A 102 0.64 8.34 0.20
CA PHE A 102 0.55 6.88 0.14
C PHE A 102 -0.57 6.35 1.04
N PHE A 103 -0.66 6.84 2.27
CA PHE A 103 -1.71 6.45 3.19
C PHE A 103 -3.11 6.77 2.65
N GLY A 104 -3.26 7.91 1.97
CA GLY A 104 -4.51 8.31 1.31
C GLY A 104 -4.90 7.43 0.12
N ILE A 105 -3.97 6.68 -0.48
CA ILE A 105 -4.25 5.80 -1.63
C ILE A 105 -5.20 4.66 -1.24
N ASN A 106 -5.20 4.24 0.02
CA ASN A 106 -5.82 2.98 0.45
C ASN A 106 -5.21 1.76 -0.29
N ALA A 107 -3.89 1.65 -0.21
CA ALA A 107 -3.12 0.49 -0.68
C ALA A 107 -2.25 -0.07 0.45
N ASP A 108 -2.02 -1.37 0.45
CA ASP A 108 -1.18 -2.09 1.41
C ASP A 108 0.30 -1.89 1.13
N SER A 109 0.67 -1.85 -0.15
CA SER A 109 2.06 -1.66 -0.56
C SER A 109 2.20 -0.89 -1.88
N TYR A 110 3.34 -0.23 -2.01
CA TYR A 110 3.88 0.36 -3.22
C TYR A 110 5.24 -0.28 -3.52
N ARG A 111 5.50 -0.50 -4.81
CA ARG A 111 6.80 -0.96 -5.32
C ARG A 111 7.15 -0.22 -6.60
N LYS A 112 8.36 0.33 -6.63
CA LYS A 112 8.98 0.86 -7.83
C LYS A 112 9.54 -0.30 -8.64
N GLU A 113 9.07 -0.43 -9.87
CA GLU A 113 9.60 -1.36 -10.85
C GLU A 113 10.23 -0.58 -12.01
N GLU A 114 11.06 -1.27 -12.79
CA GLU A 114 11.62 -0.69 -14.00
C GLU A 114 10.49 -0.32 -14.98
N GLY A 115 10.27 1.00 -15.15
CA GLY A 115 9.29 1.56 -16.09
C GLY A 115 7.87 1.74 -15.56
N PHE A 116 7.54 1.28 -14.34
CA PHE A 116 6.19 1.40 -13.79
C PHE A 116 6.16 1.32 -12.26
N TYR A 117 5.03 1.67 -11.68
CA TYR A 117 4.78 1.62 -10.24
C TYR A 117 3.66 0.64 -9.93
N MET A 118 3.91 -0.30 -9.04
CA MET A 118 2.89 -1.25 -8.57
C MET A 118 2.34 -0.81 -7.22
N PHE A 119 1.03 -0.86 -7.09
CA PHE A 119 0.31 -0.67 -5.85
C PHE A 119 -0.51 -1.93 -5.57
N THR A 120 -0.38 -2.52 -4.39
CA THR A 120 -1.17 -3.68 -3.97
C THR A 120 -2.23 -3.20 -3.01
N SER A 121 -3.51 -3.45 -3.31
CA SER A 121 -4.62 -3.14 -2.39
C SER A 121 -5.10 -4.39 -1.67
N GLU A 122 -5.24 -5.51 -2.39
CA GLU A 122 -5.67 -6.78 -1.79
C GLU A 122 -4.53 -7.79 -1.87
N SER A 123 -4.09 -8.33 -0.74
CA SER A 123 -3.12 -9.41 -0.68
C SER A 123 -3.61 -10.52 0.25
N TYR A 124 -3.56 -11.75 -0.25
CA TYR A 124 -3.84 -12.98 0.47
C TYR A 124 -2.72 -13.98 0.18
N LEU A 125 -2.63 -15.04 0.97
CA LEU A 125 -1.58 -16.07 0.82
C LEU A 125 -1.42 -16.58 -0.62
N SER A 126 -2.52 -16.63 -1.37
CA SER A 126 -2.55 -17.17 -2.73
C SER A 126 -3.00 -16.16 -3.79
N TYR A 127 -3.23 -14.89 -3.50
CA TYR A 127 -3.61 -13.94 -4.55
C TYR A 127 -3.25 -12.50 -4.20
N GLU A 128 -2.96 -11.70 -5.22
CA GLU A 128 -2.77 -10.26 -5.07
C GLU A 128 -3.55 -9.51 -6.14
N LYS A 129 -4.11 -8.36 -5.78
CA LYS A 129 -4.73 -7.43 -6.71
C LYS A 129 -4.31 -6.02 -6.40
N GLY A 130 -4.27 -5.20 -7.43
CA GLY A 130 -4.02 -3.80 -7.26
C GLY A 130 -3.96 -3.06 -8.58
N TYR A 131 -3.21 -1.98 -8.57
CA TYR A 131 -3.08 -1.09 -9.71
C TYR A 131 -1.63 -0.87 -10.09
N ILE A 132 -1.41 -0.69 -11.38
CA ILE A 132 -0.13 -0.29 -11.95
C ILE A 132 -0.31 1.09 -12.55
N TYR A 133 0.61 2.00 -12.20
CA TYR A 133 0.80 3.25 -12.91
C TYR A 133 1.94 3.12 -13.90
N ASN A 134 1.68 3.46 -15.16
CA ASN A 134 2.66 3.44 -16.22
C ASN A 134 2.47 4.63 -17.16
N ALA A 135 3.42 5.58 -17.14
CA ALA A 135 3.38 6.76 -17.99
C ALA A 135 3.96 6.52 -19.39
N THR A 136 4.80 5.49 -19.57
CA THR A 136 5.68 5.35 -20.74
C THR A 136 5.44 4.10 -21.57
N GLN A 137 4.76 3.10 -21.02
CA GLN A 137 4.59 1.77 -21.61
C GLN A 137 3.11 1.50 -21.81
N HIS A 138 2.76 1.11 -23.05
CA HIS A 138 1.41 0.76 -23.43
C HIS A 138 1.06 -0.66 -22.96
N PHE A 139 0.81 -0.82 -21.66
CA PHE A 139 0.11 -2.02 -21.21
C PHE A 139 -1.27 -2.12 -21.86
N LYS A 140 -1.69 -3.35 -22.11
CA LYS A 140 -3.01 -3.67 -22.62
C LYS A 140 -3.66 -4.72 -21.74
N VAL A 141 -4.99 -4.71 -21.71
CA VAL A 141 -5.75 -5.77 -21.04
C VAL A 141 -5.40 -7.12 -21.68
N GLY A 142 -5.09 -8.10 -20.83
CA GLY A 142 -4.61 -9.42 -21.25
C GLY A 142 -3.09 -9.56 -21.24
N ASP A 143 -2.33 -8.47 -21.14
CA ASP A 143 -0.87 -8.54 -20.97
C ASP A 143 -0.52 -9.21 -19.64
N SER A 144 0.67 -9.82 -19.61
CA SER A 144 1.27 -10.38 -18.41
C SER A 144 2.63 -9.76 -18.12
N ILE A 145 2.88 -9.44 -16.86
CA ILE A 145 4.13 -8.84 -16.38
C ILE A 145 4.81 -9.84 -15.43
N PHE A 146 6.08 -10.16 -15.69
CA PHE A 146 6.85 -11.09 -14.85
C PHE A 146 7.84 -10.33 -13.96
N LYS A 147 7.63 -10.42 -12.64
CA LYS A 147 8.51 -9.85 -11.59
C LYS A 147 8.65 -10.82 -10.42
N GLY A 148 9.21 -12.00 -10.71
CA GLY A 148 9.25 -13.15 -9.78
C GLY A 148 7.90 -13.87 -9.62
N ARG A 149 6.81 -13.16 -9.91
CA ARG A 149 5.44 -13.67 -10.09
C ARG A 149 4.86 -13.12 -11.39
N THR A 150 3.87 -13.80 -11.94
CA THR A 150 3.17 -13.38 -13.17
C THR A 150 1.90 -12.63 -12.81
N TYR A 151 1.88 -11.33 -13.08
CA TYR A 151 0.72 -10.47 -12.89
C TYR A 151 0.01 -10.27 -14.22
N TYR A 152 -1.32 -10.35 -14.23
CA TYR A 152 -2.15 -10.20 -15.43
C TYR A 152 -2.90 -8.88 -15.39
N ILE A 153 -2.82 -8.09 -16.46
CA ILE A 153 -3.59 -6.84 -16.60
C ILE A 153 -5.04 -7.19 -16.90
N THR A 154 -5.95 -6.85 -15.99
CA THR A 154 -7.37 -7.23 -16.06
C THR A 154 -8.25 -6.12 -16.60
N ARG A 155 -7.89 -4.86 -16.35
CA ARG A 155 -8.70 -3.71 -16.71
C ARG A 155 -7.82 -2.48 -16.91
N GLN A 156 -8.13 -1.68 -17.92
CA GLN A 156 -7.58 -0.33 -18.04
C GLN A 156 -8.54 0.66 -17.39
N VAL A 157 -8.04 1.45 -16.44
CA VAL A 157 -8.83 2.47 -15.74
C VAL A 157 -8.76 3.79 -16.49
N ASP A 158 -7.55 4.19 -16.89
CA ASP A 158 -7.31 5.35 -17.77
C ASP A 158 -6.05 5.14 -18.63
N SER A 159 -5.51 6.20 -19.23
CA SER A 159 -4.32 6.12 -20.09
C SER A 159 -3.03 5.69 -19.38
N THR A 160 -3.00 5.73 -18.05
CA THR A 160 -1.82 5.46 -17.22
C THR A 160 -2.05 4.43 -16.12
N TRP A 161 -3.31 4.18 -15.73
CA TRP A 161 -3.67 3.29 -14.64
C TRP A 161 -4.31 1.99 -15.15
N PHE A 162 -3.77 0.87 -14.67
CA PHE A 162 -4.19 -0.47 -15.04
C PHE A 162 -4.41 -1.32 -13.79
N GLU A 163 -5.51 -2.05 -13.73
CA GLU A 163 -5.74 -3.06 -12.71
C GLU A 163 -4.98 -4.34 -13.07
N TYR A 164 -4.42 -5.00 -12.07
CA TYR A 164 -3.79 -6.30 -12.22
C TYR A 164 -4.29 -7.32 -11.20
N LYS A 165 -4.09 -8.59 -11.53
CA LYS A 165 -4.22 -9.73 -10.59
C LYS A 165 -3.03 -10.68 -10.66
N TYR A 166 -2.69 -11.27 -9.52
CA TYR A 166 -1.86 -12.46 -9.38
C TYR A 166 -2.72 -13.60 -8.82
N PRO A 167 -2.73 -14.78 -9.48
CA PRO A 167 -3.54 -15.93 -9.08
C PRO A 167 -2.93 -16.78 -7.95
#